data_AF-A0A1Q4NW52-F1
#
_entry.id   AF-A0A1Q4NW52-F1
#
_cell.length_a   1.000
_cell.length_b   1.000
_cell.length_c   1.000
_cell.angle_alpha   90.00
_cell.angle_beta   90.00
_cell.angle_gamma   90.00
#
_symmetry.space_group_name_H-M   'P 1'
#
loop_
_entity.id
_entity.type
_entity.pdbx_description
1 polymer ?
#
loop_
_entity_poly.entity_id
_entity_poly.type
_entity_poly.pdbx_seq_one_letter_code
_entity_poly.pdbx_strand_id
1 'polypeptide(L)'
;MGLRHSPDGSIHPDGLTKKFVAARKTSGLEFQESPPTFHEIRSLSGRLYEKQNDKAFAQKLLGHTTEMMTLTYLKTRGKEYVML
;
A
#
# COMPACT_ATOMS: atom_id res chain seq x y z
N MET A 1 -5.61 -3.69 -25.02
CA MET A 1 -6.41 -4.66 -24.24
C MET A 1 -7.32 -3.85 -23.31
N GLY A 2 -8.61 -3.77 -23.63
CA GLY A 2 -9.56 -2.82 -23.03
C GLY A 2 -9.92 -3.15 -21.58
N LEU A 3 -10.13 -2.10 -20.78
CA LEU A 3 -10.69 -2.21 -19.44
C LEU A 3 -12.10 -2.78 -19.55
N ARG A 4 -12.33 -3.94 -18.93
CA ARG A 4 -13.70 -4.39 -18.65
C ARG A 4 -14.21 -3.52 -17.51
N HIS A 5 -14.86 -2.42 -17.85
CA HIS A 5 -15.69 -1.70 -16.90
C HIS A 5 -16.97 -2.51 -16.75
N SER A 6 -17.33 -2.86 -15.53
CA SER A 6 -18.69 -3.34 -15.27
C SER A 6 -19.67 -2.20 -15.59
N PRO A 7 -20.87 -2.50 -16.12
CA PRO A 7 -21.84 -1.48 -16.51
C PRO A 7 -22.26 -0.55 -15.35
N ASP A 8 -22.06 -0.96 -14.10
CA ASP A 8 -22.29 -0.19 -12.87
C ASP A 8 -21.11 0.69 -12.43
N GLY A 9 -19.98 0.69 -13.15
CA GLY A 9 -18.80 1.48 -12.81
C GLY A 9 -17.90 0.83 -11.74
N SER A 10 -18.20 -0.40 -11.29
CA SER A 10 -17.28 -1.14 -10.43
C SER A 10 -15.95 -1.42 -11.13
N ILE A 11 -14.87 -1.14 -10.40
CA ILE A 11 -13.50 -1.41 -10.85
C ILE A 11 -13.08 -2.77 -10.32
N HIS A 12 -12.73 -3.68 -11.22
CA HIS A 12 -12.15 -4.96 -10.84
C HIS A 12 -10.81 -4.75 -10.11
N PRO A 13 -10.52 -5.43 -8.99
CA PRO A 13 -9.27 -5.28 -8.24
C PRO A 13 -8.00 -5.44 -9.09
N ASP A 14 -8.05 -6.34 -10.08
CA ASP A 14 -6.95 -6.51 -11.04
C ASP A 14 -6.70 -5.28 -11.91
N GLY A 15 -7.76 -4.56 -12.27
CA GLY A 15 -7.68 -3.32 -13.04
C GLY A 15 -6.92 -2.25 -12.25
N LEU A 16 -7.24 -2.11 -10.97
CA LEU A 16 -6.58 -1.17 -10.07
C LEU A 16 -5.10 -1.50 -9.89
N THR A 17 -4.78 -2.78 -9.64
CA THR A 17 -3.40 -3.25 -9.49
C THR A 17 -2.58 -3.01 -10.76
N LYS A 18 -3.14 -3.30 -11.95
CA LYS A 18 -2.47 -3.06 -13.24
C LYS A 18 -2.21 -1.57 -13.48
N LYS A 19 -3.16 -0.70 -13.14
CA LYS A 19 -2.99 0.76 -13.28
C LYS A 19 -1.93 1.29 -12.33
N PHE A 20 -1.88 0.79 -11.11
CA PHE A 20 -0.79 1.12 -10.18
C PHE A 20 0.58 0.71 -10.73
N VAL A 21 0.70 -0.52 -11.28
CA VAL A 21 1.95 -0.96 -11.92
C VAL A 21 2.34 -0.07 -13.09
N ALA A 22 1.38 0.36 -13.91
CA ALA A 22 1.64 1.30 -15.00
C ALA A 22 2.15 2.64 -14.47
N ALA A 23 1.47 3.24 -13.49
CA ALA A 23 1.89 4.49 -12.87
C ALA A 23 3.29 4.40 -12.23
N ARG A 24 3.58 3.29 -11.53
CA ARG A 24 4.89 2.99 -10.95
C ARG A 24 6.00 2.93 -12.01
N LYS A 25 5.71 2.38 -13.20
CA LYS A 25 6.69 2.36 -14.31
C LYS A 25 6.90 3.75 -14.89
N THR A 26 5.85 4.56 -14.97
CA THR A 26 5.91 5.93 -15.49
C THR A 26 6.61 6.90 -14.54
N SER A 27 6.69 6.59 -13.23
CA SER A 27 7.28 7.50 -12.25
C SER A 27 8.80 7.71 -12.40
N GLY A 28 9.48 6.91 -13.24
CA GLY A 28 10.93 7.00 -13.44
C GLY A 28 11.75 6.66 -12.19
N LEU A 29 11.14 6.02 -11.20
CA LEU A 29 11.82 5.61 -9.97
C LEU A 29 12.47 4.25 -10.17
N GLU A 30 13.69 4.08 -9.67
CA GLU A 30 14.35 2.79 -9.63
C GLU A 30 13.89 1.99 -8.41
N PHE A 31 13.56 0.72 -8.64
CA PHE A 31 13.14 -0.21 -7.60
C PHE A 31 14.03 -1.44 -7.64
N GLN A 32 14.21 -2.09 -6.48
CA GLN A 32 14.89 -3.39 -6.36
C GLN A 32 14.12 -4.50 -7.10
N GLU A 33 14.70 -5.72 -7.18
CA GLU A 33 14.13 -6.88 -7.89
C GLU A 33 12.63 -7.14 -7.62
N SER A 34 12.16 -6.82 -6.40
CA SER A 34 10.74 -6.86 -6.05
C SER A 34 10.18 -5.44 -5.81
N PRO A 35 9.62 -4.79 -6.85
CA PRO A 35 9.07 -3.45 -6.72
C PRO A 35 7.74 -3.44 -5.95
N PRO A 36 7.43 -2.38 -5.18
CA PRO A 36 6.27 -2.31 -4.31
C PRO A 36 4.97 -2.45 -5.11
N THR A 37 4.03 -3.26 -4.63
CA THR A 37 2.72 -3.47 -5.27
C THR A 37 1.68 -2.48 -4.72
N PHE A 38 0.47 -2.48 -5.27
CA PHE A 38 -0.61 -1.64 -4.76
C PHE A 38 -0.91 -1.90 -3.26
N HIS A 39 -0.73 -3.14 -2.80
CA HIS A 39 -0.92 -3.52 -1.39
C HIS A 39 0.05 -2.81 -0.44
N GLU A 40 1.22 -2.41 -0.91
CA GLU A 40 2.23 -1.72 -0.09
C GLU A 40 1.78 -0.34 0.38
N ILE A 41 0.77 0.27 -0.26
CA ILE A 41 0.13 1.50 0.21
C ILE A 41 -0.47 1.29 1.61
N ARG A 42 -1.05 0.11 1.88
CA ARG A 42 -1.61 -0.21 3.20
C ARG A 42 -0.52 -0.24 4.27
N SER A 43 0.62 -0.86 3.97
CA SER A 43 1.79 -0.89 4.85
C SER A 43 2.39 0.51 5.07
N LEU A 44 2.45 1.33 4.02
CA LEU A 44 2.90 2.72 4.13
C LEU A 44 1.96 3.54 5.03
N SER A 45 0.64 3.45 4.82
CA SER A 45 -0.34 4.12 5.67
C SER A 45 -0.19 3.72 7.14
N GLY A 46 -0.02 2.43 7.42
CA GLY A 46 0.21 1.95 8.79
C GLY A 46 1.39 2.67 9.47
N ARG A 47 2.53 2.77 8.78
CA ARG A 47 3.75 3.43 9.29
C ARG A 47 3.57 4.92 9.49
N LEU A 48 2.92 5.60 8.54
CA LEU A 48 2.66 7.04 8.64
C LEU A 48 1.75 7.37 9.82
N TYR A 49 0.66 6.61 9.98
CA TYR A 49 -0.31 6.86 11.04
C TYR A 49 0.18 6.41 12.41
N GLU A 50 1.06 5.41 12.50
CA GLU A 50 1.78 5.10 13.74
C GLU A 50 2.65 6.28 14.16
N LYS A 51 3.43 6.86 13.22
CA LYS A 51 4.32 8.00 13.51
C LYS A 51 3.54 9.28 13.86
N GLN A 52 2.42 9.51 13.19
CA GLN A 52 1.61 10.72 13.40
C GLN A 52 0.70 10.64 14.63
N ASN A 53 0.21 9.44 14.98
CA ASN A 53 -0.70 9.22 16.09
C ASN A 53 -0.05 8.24 17.06
N ASP A 54 -0.54 7.00 17.07
CA ASP A 54 0.03 5.92 17.84
C ASP A 54 -0.26 4.57 17.15
N LYS A 55 0.36 3.52 17.68
CA LYS A 55 0.21 2.15 17.17
C LYS A 55 -1.22 1.61 17.28
N ALA A 56 -1.98 2.01 18.31
CA ALA A 56 -3.35 1.56 18.51
C ALA A 56 -4.29 2.17 17.45
N PHE A 57 -4.06 3.42 17.08
CA PHE A 57 -4.74 4.10 15.98
C PHE A 57 -4.41 3.41 14.65
N ALA A 58 -3.13 3.15 14.37
CA ALA A 58 -2.72 2.43 13.16
C ALA A 58 -3.36 1.03 13.08
N GLN A 59 -3.40 0.29 14.19
CA GLN A 59 -4.04 -1.03 14.24
C GLN A 59 -5.54 -0.95 13.93
N LYS A 60 -6.27 0.01 14.53
CA LYS A 60 -7.71 0.21 14.27
C LYS A 60 -7.96 0.62 12.82
N LEU A 61 -7.15 1.54 12.29
CA LEU A 61 -7.24 1.98 10.89
C LEU A 61 -7.03 0.81 9.91
N LEU A 62 -6.07 -0.06 10.21
CA LEU A 62 -5.80 -1.26 9.42
C LEU A 62 -6.79 -2.41 9.72
N GLY A 63 -7.75 -2.24 10.63
CA GLY A 63 -8.73 -3.27 10.97
C GLY A 63 -8.11 -4.57 11.47
N HIS A 64 -6.93 -4.52 12.10
CA HIS A 64 -6.25 -5.72 12.57
C HIS A 64 -6.70 -6.08 13.99
N THR A 65 -7.13 -7.33 14.17
CA THR A 65 -7.55 -7.84 15.48
C THR A 65 -6.40 -7.96 16.47
N THR A 66 -5.19 -8.28 15.98
CA THR A 66 -4.00 -8.48 16.83
C THR A 66 -2.88 -7.51 16.48
N GLU A 67 -2.09 -7.14 17.49
CA GLU A 67 -0.91 -6.30 17.30
C GLU A 67 0.15 -6.97 16.40
N MET A 68 0.24 -8.30 16.41
CA MET A 68 1.20 -9.04 15.57
C MET A 68 0.93 -8.83 14.07
N MET A 69 -0.33 -8.72 13.65
CA MET A 69 -0.66 -8.37 12.27
C MET A 69 -0.18 -6.96 11.94
N THR A 70 -0.44 -5.98 12.81
CA THR A 70 0.03 -4.60 12.63
C THR A 70 1.54 -4.52 12.54
N LEU A 71 2.27 -5.22 13.41
CA LEU A 71 3.74 -5.28 13.37
C LEU A 71 4.28 -5.80 12.01
N THR A 72 3.56 -6.66 11.31
CA THR A 72 3.97 -7.14 9.98
C THR A 72 3.92 -6.02 8.93
N TYR A 73 2.94 -5.12 9.04
CA TYR A 73 2.78 -3.96 8.14
C TYR A 73 3.69 -2.79 8.51
N LEU A 74 4.10 -2.69 9.77
CA LEU A 74 5.03 -1.67 10.26
C LEU A 74 6.51 -1.98 9.96
N LYS A 75 6.83 -3.26 9.70
CA LYS A 75 8.19 -3.66 9.31
C LYS A 75 8.59 -2.98 8.01
N THR A 76 9.57 -2.08 8.10
CA THR A 76 10.13 -1.32 6.96
C THR A 76 10.91 -2.21 5.99
N ARG A 77 11.35 -3.41 6.40
CA ARG A 77 12.17 -4.33 5.57
C ARG A 77 13.37 -3.62 4.91
N GLY A 78 13.96 -2.63 5.60
CA GLY A 78 15.06 -1.80 5.09
C GLY A 78 14.64 -0.68 4.13
N LYS A 79 13.34 -0.45 3.91
CA LYS A 79 12.76 0.61 3.07
C LYS A 79 12.07 1.64 3.96
N GLU A 80 12.87 2.50 4.57
CA GLU A 80 12.38 3.58 5.42
C GLU A 80 11.80 4.72 4.59
N TYR A 81 10.71 5.30 5.08
CA TYR A 81 10.16 6.52 4.53
C TYR A 81 10.34 7.63 5.55
N VAL A 82 11.08 8.67 5.17
CA VAL A 82 11.32 9.86 6.01
C VAL A 82 10.48 11.00 5.45
N MET A 83 9.54 11.48 6.26
CA MET A 83 8.90 12.78 6.03
C MET A 83 9.99 13.85 6.23
N LEU A 84 10.34 14.59 5.17
CA LEU A 84 11.20 15.78 5.23
C LEU A 84 10.46 16.96 5.86
#